data_AF-A0A1F5AWZ7-F1
#
_entry.id   AF-A0A1F5AWZ7-F1
#
_cell.length_a   1.000
_cell.length_b   1.000
_cell.length_c   1.000
_cell.angle_alpha   90.00
_cell.angle_beta   90.00
_cell.angle_gamma   90.00
#
_symmetry.space_group_name_H-M   'P 1'
#
loop_
_entity.id
_entity.type
_entity.pdbx_description
1 polymer ?
#
loop_
_entity_poly.entity_id
_entity_poly.type
_entity_poly.pdbx_seq_one_letter_code
_entity_poly.pdbx_strand_id
1 'polypeptide(L)'
;IFWGITIALNFYFLYKGISKGIEILAKYGMPLLFIFGIILVVRVLTLGTPDPSQPEMNIANGMGYIWNPDFSRLGSATVWLVAAGQIFFTLSLGQGIINTYASYVREKQDITLNGLTTSSTNEFAEVILGGTIAIPAAVVFFGLAETQVIAQGGAFNLGFQALPVIFQKIPLGQIFGGMFFFLLFIAGITSSVAMTQPAIAFLEDEFKWKRQKAVIAVFSVLVTMTAFVIAFFKFGFLDELDFWAGTFGLVVFAAMEIILFSWVFGLKKGWAEMHKGADLKVPRIFKFILTYVTPIYLLILLGVWTYQDAVKEFLMKGKEPAHRPYLWGARVMIVALLLVMLLLIRKAWNKKKSATTEGAEPRTV
;
A
#
# COMPACT_ATOMS: atom_id res chain seq x y z
N ILE A 1 4.78 -22.84 -3.46
CA ILE A 1 5.93 -22.73 -2.52
C ILE A 1 5.99 -21.34 -1.90
N PHE A 2 6.29 -20.28 -2.67
CA PHE A 2 6.40 -18.91 -2.13
C PHE A 2 5.17 -18.43 -1.34
N TRP A 3 3.95 -18.68 -1.82
CA TRP A 3 2.73 -18.38 -1.05
C TRP A 3 2.74 -19.01 0.35
N GLY A 4 3.08 -20.29 0.46
CA GLY A 4 3.15 -20.99 1.75
C GLY A 4 4.25 -20.43 2.65
N ILE A 5 5.40 -20.07 2.08
CA ILE A 5 6.50 -19.42 2.82
C ILE A 5 6.03 -18.05 3.35
N THR A 6 5.40 -17.23 2.52
CA THR A 6 4.89 -15.91 2.91
C THR A 6 3.87 -16.02 4.03
N ILE A 7 2.89 -16.91 3.91
CA ILE A 7 1.89 -17.15 4.96
C ILE A 7 2.56 -17.61 6.25
N ALA A 8 3.51 -18.55 6.18
CA ALA A 8 4.21 -19.04 7.36
C ALA A 8 5.04 -17.95 8.05
N LEU A 9 5.74 -17.11 7.29
CA LEU A 9 6.52 -15.99 7.83
C LEU A 9 5.61 -14.93 8.45
N ASN A 10 4.53 -14.54 7.77
CA ASN A 10 3.57 -13.58 8.32
C ASN A 10 2.96 -14.12 9.62
N PHE A 11 2.58 -15.39 9.64
CA PHE A 11 2.06 -16.05 10.83
C PHE A 11 3.10 -16.00 11.96
N TYR A 12 4.34 -16.36 11.68
CA TYR A 12 5.43 -16.35 12.65
C TYR A 12 5.63 -14.96 13.29
N PHE A 13 5.79 -13.91 12.47
CA PHE A 13 6.03 -12.56 12.98
C PHE A 13 4.83 -12.03 13.75
N LEU A 14 3.61 -12.23 13.26
CA LEU A 14 2.42 -11.78 13.96
C LEU A 14 2.15 -12.57 15.23
N TYR A 15 2.45 -13.87 15.25
CA TYR A 15 2.35 -14.70 16.45
C TYR A 15 3.31 -14.24 17.55
N LYS A 16 4.53 -13.79 17.20
CA LYS A 16 5.51 -13.26 18.16
C LYS A 16 5.16 -11.87 18.72
N GLY A 17 4.23 -11.15 18.10
CA GLY A 17 3.80 -9.83 18.58
C GLY A 17 4.55 -8.67 17.95
N ILE A 18 4.25 -7.47 18.44
CA ILE A 18 4.78 -6.21 17.89
C ILE A 18 6.29 -6.16 18.09
N SER A 19 6.77 -6.12 19.33
CA SER A 19 8.21 -5.93 19.62
C SER A 19 9.09 -7.12 19.23
N LYS A 20 8.59 -8.36 19.38
CA LYS A 20 9.37 -9.58 19.09
C LYS A 20 9.15 -10.13 17.68
N GLY A 21 8.31 -9.49 16.88
CA GLY A 21 7.94 -9.96 15.56
C GLY A 21 8.03 -8.85 14.54
N ILE A 22 7.03 -7.98 14.52
CA ILE A 22 6.89 -6.89 13.55
C ILE A 22 8.08 -5.93 13.60
N GLU A 23 8.48 -5.48 14.80
CA GLU A 23 9.60 -4.56 14.99
C GLU A 23 10.92 -5.19 14.55
N ILE A 24 11.15 -6.48 14.86
CA ILE A 24 12.32 -7.22 14.40
C ILE A 24 12.35 -7.29 12.87
N LEU A 25 11.22 -7.66 12.25
CA LEU A 25 11.10 -7.73 10.81
C LEU A 25 11.43 -6.37 10.16
N ALA A 26 10.88 -5.26 10.68
CA ALA A 26 11.16 -3.93 10.16
C ALA A 26 12.63 -3.51 10.42
N LYS A 27 13.16 -3.77 11.61
CA LYS A 27 14.52 -3.40 12.03
C LYS A 27 15.60 -4.02 11.15
N TYR A 28 15.41 -5.23 10.64
CA TYR A 28 16.36 -5.89 9.75
C TYR A 28 15.96 -5.80 8.28
N GLY A 29 14.67 -5.94 7.97
CA GLY A 29 14.15 -5.89 6.60
C GLY A 29 14.33 -4.52 5.96
N MET A 30 14.01 -3.43 6.66
CA MET A 30 14.08 -2.09 6.06
C MET A 30 15.51 -1.67 5.71
N PRO A 31 16.52 -1.78 6.58
CA PRO A 31 17.89 -1.47 6.19
C PRO A 31 18.39 -2.35 5.04
N LEU A 32 18.06 -3.64 5.05
CA LEU A 32 18.45 -4.56 3.98
C LEU A 32 17.82 -4.20 2.63
N LEU A 33 16.55 -3.79 2.63
CA LEU A 33 15.85 -3.26 1.46
C LEU A 33 16.59 -2.05 0.88
N PHE A 34 16.99 -1.08 1.73
CA PHE A 34 17.75 0.09 1.28
C PHE A 34 19.14 -0.28 0.74
N ILE A 35 19.84 -1.21 1.39
CA ILE A 35 21.15 -1.69 0.92
C ILE A 35 21.02 -2.30 -0.49
N PHE A 36 20.05 -3.18 -0.70
CA PHE A 36 19.83 -3.75 -2.03
C PHE A 36 19.41 -2.70 -3.05
N GLY A 37 18.51 -1.78 -2.68
CA GLY A 37 18.08 -0.69 -3.55
C GLY A 37 19.26 0.16 -4.00
N ILE A 38 20.14 0.56 -3.09
CA ILE A 38 21.34 1.36 -3.40
C ILE A 38 22.29 0.58 -4.32
N ILE A 39 22.57 -0.69 -4.03
CA ILE A 39 23.43 -1.54 -4.87
C ILE A 39 22.87 -1.65 -6.29
N LEU A 40 21.55 -1.85 -6.42
CA LEU A 40 20.88 -1.94 -7.71
C LEU A 40 20.91 -0.61 -8.47
N VAL A 41 20.69 0.52 -7.79
CA VAL A 41 20.84 1.86 -8.39
C VAL A 41 22.25 2.05 -8.94
N VAL A 42 23.28 1.79 -8.13
CA VAL A 42 24.68 1.89 -8.58
C VAL A 42 24.93 0.97 -9.77
N ARG A 43 24.36 -0.23 -9.76
CA ARG A 43 24.52 -1.15 -10.89
C ARG A 43 23.87 -0.61 -12.16
N VAL A 44 22.65 -0.08 -12.07
CA VAL A 44 21.93 0.48 -13.22
C VAL A 44 22.64 1.71 -13.76
N LEU A 45 23.12 2.59 -12.89
CA LEU A 45 23.87 3.79 -13.29
C LEU A 45 25.21 3.46 -13.99
N THR A 46 25.74 2.24 -13.82
CA THR A 46 26.99 1.78 -14.43
C THR A 46 26.78 0.89 -15.66
N LEU A 47 25.57 0.78 -16.19
CA LEU A 47 25.29 -0.04 -17.39
C LEU A 47 25.85 0.58 -18.68
N GLY A 48 26.11 1.89 -18.71
CA GLY A 48 26.63 2.59 -19.89
C GLY A 48 25.70 2.47 -21.10
N THR A 49 26.25 2.01 -22.21
CA THR A 49 25.54 1.72 -23.47
C THR A 49 25.83 0.27 -23.87
N PRO A 50 24.95 -0.69 -23.55
CA PRO A 50 25.20 -2.11 -23.78
C PRO A 50 25.42 -2.49 -25.24
N ASP A 51 24.77 -1.77 -26.17
CA ASP A 51 24.93 -1.96 -27.61
C ASP A 51 25.46 -0.67 -28.27
N PRO A 52 26.74 -0.62 -28.69
CA PRO A 52 27.32 0.54 -29.37
C PRO A 52 26.63 0.92 -30.68
N SER A 53 25.89 0.01 -31.31
CA SER A 53 25.11 0.29 -32.52
C SER A 53 23.81 1.06 -32.23
N GLN A 54 23.40 1.11 -30.97
CA GLN A 54 22.22 1.81 -30.49
C GLN A 54 22.61 2.84 -29.43
N PRO A 55 23.31 3.93 -29.83
CA PRO A 55 23.86 4.90 -28.88
C PRO A 55 22.77 5.58 -28.03
N GLU A 56 21.53 5.61 -28.50
CA GLU A 56 20.38 6.15 -27.77
C GLU A 56 19.93 5.26 -26.60
N MET A 57 20.29 3.97 -26.58
CA MET A 57 19.99 3.04 -25.49
C MET A 57 21.07 3.13 -24.41
N ASN A 58 21.13 4.30 -23.79
CA ASN A 58 22.13 4.63 -22.79
C ASN A 58 21.48 5.11 -21.49
N ILE A 59 22.26 5.09 -20.41
CA ILE A 59 21.78 5.48 -19.08
C ILE A 59 21.36 6.95 -18.99
N ALA A 60 22.00 7.87 -19.73
CA ALA A 60 21.66 9.29 -19.70
C ALA A 60 20.26 9.54 -20.29
N ASN A 61 19.91 8.86 -21.38
CA ASN A 61 18.55 8.91 -21.94
C ASN A 61 17.53 8.25 -21.02
N GLY A 62 17.88 7.14 -20.36
CA GLY A 62 17.03 6.51 -19.35
C GLY A 62 16.72 7.44 -18.18
N MET A 63 17.75 8.13 -17.67
CA MET A 63 17.59 9.14 -16.60
C MET A 63 16.83 10.37 -17.10
N GLY A 64 17.11 10.82 -18.33
CA GLY A 64 16.40 11.94 -18.95
C GLY A 64 14.91 11.67 -19.11
N TYR A 65 14.51 10.43 -19.42
CA TYR A 65 13.10 10.07 -19.56
C TYR A 65 12.31 10.19 -18.24
N ILE A 66 12.90 9.80 -17.11
CA ILE A 66 12.22 9.85 -15.80
C ILE A 66 12.36 11.22 -15.11
N TRP A 67 13.49 11.92 -15.29
CA TRP A 67 13.80 13.14 -14.52
C TRP A 67 13.69 14.45 -15.28
N ASN A 68 13.60 14.46 -16.62
CA ASN A 68 13.37 15.72 -17.34
C ASN A 68 11.91 16.15 -17.17
N PRO A 69 11.65 17.32 -16.56
CA PRO A 69 10.30 17.75 -16.28
C PRO A 69 9.59 18.20 -17.57
N ASP A 70 8.39 17.66 -17.80
CA ASP A 70 7.46 18.16 -18.81
C ASP A 70 6.33 18.95 -18.12
N PHE A 71 6.53 20.26 -17.96
CA PHE A 71 5.56 21.14 -17.29
C PHE A 71 4.23 21.25 -18.05
N SER A 72 4.18 20.89 -19.34
CA SER A 72 2.93 20.90 -20.11
C SER A 72 1.91 19.90 -19.53
N ARG A 73 2.40 18.83 -18.88
CA ARG A 73 1.58 17.81 -18.23
C ARG A 73 0.83 18.31 -17.01
N LEU A 74 1.29 19.38 -16.37
CA LEU A 74 0.63 19.93 -15.17
C LEU A 74 -0.76 20.50 -15.48
N GLY A 75 -1.05 20.84 -16.75
CA GLY A 75 -2.39 21.25 -17.19
C GLY A 75 -3.38 20.09 -17.31
N SER A 76 -2.93 18.82 -17.22
CA SER A 76 -3.79 17.65 -17.33
C SER A 76 -4.34 17.24 -15.97
N ALA A 77 -5.68 17.26 -15.83
CA ALA A 77 -6.36 16.77 -14.62
C ALA A 77 -6.03 15.30 -14.31
N THR A 78 -5.83 14.47 -15.34
CA THR A 78 -5.49 13.04 -15.18
C THR A 78 -4.17 12.84 -14.43
N VAL A 79 -3.18 13.72 -14.63
CA VAL A 79 -1.88 13.63 -13.93
C VAL A 79 -2.08 13.80 -12.43
N TRP A 80 -2.87 14.77 -12.02
CA TRP A 80 -3.18 15.01 -10.59
C TRP A 80 -4.02 13.89 -9.98
N LEU A 81 -4.99 13.37 -10.72
CA LEU A 81 -5.82 12.24 -10.29
C LEU A 81 -4.98 11.00 -10.01
N VAL A 82 -4.10 10.62 -10.94
CA VAL A 82 -3.19 9.48 -10.79
C VAL A 82 -2.20 9.71 -9.65
N ALA A 83 -1.57 10.89 -9.58
CA ALA A 83 -0.60 11.21 -8.53
C ALA A 83 -1.21 11.16 -7.12
N ALA A 84 -2.40 11.73 -6.94
CA ALA A 84 -3.07 11.67 -5.64
C ALA A 84 -3.44 10.24 -5.27
N GLY A 85 -4.00 9.46 -6.20
CA GLY A 85 -4.31 8.04 -5.97
C GLY A 85 -3.08 7.24 -5.54
N GLN A 86 -1.94 7.46 -6.20
CA GLN A 86 -0.67 6.81 -5.86
C GLN A 86 -0.22 7.15 -4.43
N ILE A 87 -0.30 8.42 -4.02
CA ILE A 87 0.11 8.84 -2.67
C ILE A 87 -0.75 8.20 -1.58
N PHE A 88 -2.07 8.10 -1.78
CA PHE A 88 -2.94 7.39 -0.82
C PHE A 88 -2.58 5.91 -0.72
N PHE A 89 -2.32 5.27 -1.87
CA PHE A 89 -1.96 3.86 -1.94
C PHE A 89 -0.63 3.56 -1.26
N THR A 90 0.43 4.26 -1.66
CA THR A 90 1.78 3.98 -1.17
C THR A 90 1.93 4.24 0.34
N LEU A 91 1.28 5.29 0.85
CA LEU A 91 1.30 5.60 2.28
C LEU A 91 0.28 4.78 3.10
N SER A 92 -0.45 3.86 2.47
CA SER A 92 -1.44 2.99 3.13
C SER A 92 -2.53 3.75 3.91
N LEU A 93 -2.94 4.91 3.40
CA LEU A 93 -3.92 5.79 4.03
C LEU A 93 -5.35 5.30 3.75
N GLY A 94 -6.24 5.28 4.75
CA GLY A 94 -7.59 4.73 4.62
C GLY A 94 -7.71 3.22 4.89
N GLN A 95 -6.62 2.54 5.26
CA GLN A 95 -6.63 1.09 5.57
C GLN A 95 -6.69 0.78 7.08
N GLY A 96 -6.71 1.80 7.94
CA GLY A 96 -6.65 1.62 9.40
C GLY A 96 -5.31 1.11 9.96
N ILE A 97 -4.31 0.91 9.09
CA ILE A 97 -2.97 0.42 9.45
C ILE A 97 -2.26 1.44 10.32
N ILE A 98 -2.12 2.67 9.82
CA ILE A 98 -1.44 3.75 10.55
C ILE A 98 -2.14 4.03 11.89
N ASN A 99 -3.48 4.00 11.93
CA ASN A 99 -4.25 4.17 13.16
C ASN A 99 -3.95 3.06 14.18
N THR A 100 -3.81 1.81 13.71
CA THR A 100 -3.45 0.68 14.56
C THR A 100 -2.02 0.81 15.10
N TYR A 101 -1.06 1.24 14.29
CA TYR A 101 0.31 1.42 14.78
C TYR A 101 0.44 2.63 15.71
N ALA A 102 -0.30 3.71 15.42
CA ALA A 102 -0.37 4.88 16.27
C ALA A 102 -0.95 4.58 17.66
N SER A 103 -1.80 3.56 17.82
CA SER A 103 -2.32 3.19 19.14
C SER A 103 -1.27 2.59 20.08
N TYR A 104 -0.11 2.19 19.55
CA TYR A 104 1.02 1.69 20.35
C TYR A 104 2.05 2.76 20.72
N VAL A 105 1.90 3.99 20.20
CA VAL A 105 2.81 5.09 20.55
C VAL A 105 2.44 5.68 21.91
N ARG A 106 3.42 6.24 22.62
CA ARG A 106 3.20 6.92 23.89
C ARG A 106 2.66 8.34 23.64
N GLU A 107 1.90 8.85 24.60
CA GLU A 107 1.19 10.15 24.52
C GLU A 107 2.06 11.37 24.15
N LYS A 108 3.37 11.35 24.44
CA LYS A 108 4.31 12.45 24.16
C LYS A 108 5.36 12.09 23.10
N GLN A 109 5.19 11.00 22.35
CA GLN A 109 6.06 10.71 21.22
C GLN A 109 5.70 11.62 20.05
N ASP A 110 6.73 12.14 19.37
CA ASP A 110 6.53 13.01 18.23
C ASP A 110 5.95 12.23 17.04
N ILE A 111 4.66 12.39 16.77
CA ILE A 111 4.01 11.77 15.61
C ILE A 111 4.17 12.61 14.32
N THR A 112 4.50 13.89 14.43
CA THR A 112 4.64 14.80 13.28
C THR A 112 5.94 14.57 12.53
N LEU A 113 7.08 14.60 13.23
CA LEU A 113 8.37 14.33 12.63
C LEU A 113 8.47 12.88 12.18
N ASN A 114 7.93 11.95 12.96
CA ASN A 114 7.86 10.54 12.56
C ASN A 114 7.03 10.37 11.29
N GLY A 115 5.84 11.00 11.20
CA GLY A 115 5.02 10.94 9.98
C GLY A 115 5.72 11.52 8.74
N LEU A 116 6.40 12.67 8.88
CA LEU A 116 7.19 13.26 7.79
C LEU A 116 8.37 12.36 7.39
N THR A 117 9.08 11.80 8.36
CA THR A 117 10.24 10.93 8.12
C THR A 117 9.81 9.65 7.42
N THR A 118 8.74 9.01 7.89
CA THR A 118 8.17 7.78 7.30
C THR A 118 7.73 8.03 5.87
N SER A 119 6.94 9.08 5.61
CA SER A 119 6.49 9.41 4.25
C SER A 119 7.67 9.75 3.33
N SER A 120 8.61 10.59 3.78
CA SER A 120 9.78 10.97 2.95
C SER A 120 10.68 9.77 2.64
N THR A 121 10.85 8.85 3.60
CA THR A 121 11.65 7.63 3.43
C THR A 121 10.96 6.63 2.50
N ASN A 122 9.62 6.56 2.54
CA ASN A 122 8.82 5.80 1.59
C ASN A 122 9.03 6.30 0.15
N GLU A 123 8.85 7.61 -0.08
CA GLU A 123 9.04 8.21 -1.42
C GLU A 123 10.49 8.10 -1.91
N PHE A 124 11.47 8.19 -1.01
CA PHE A 124 12.86 7.95 -1.36
C PHE A 124 13.07 6.51 -1.86
N ALA A 125 12.49 5.51 -1.18
CA ALA A 125 12.58 4.12 -1.62
C ALA A 125 11.86 3.89 -2.96
N GLU A 126 10.63 4.36 -3.10
CA GLU A 126 9.79 4.10 -4.27
C GLU A 126 10.24 4.92 -5.49
N VAL A 127 10.25 6.24 -5.36
CA VAL A 127 10.43 7.16 -6.48
C VAL A 127 11.91 7.27 -6.84
N ILE A 128 12.78 7.46 -5.85
CA ILE A 128 14.21 7.66 -6.12
C ILE A 128 14.87 6.32 -6.43
N LEU A 129 14.79 5.32 -5.54
CA LEU A 129 15.47 4.04 -5.79
C LEU A 129 14.72 3.20 -6.83
N GLY A 130 13.43 2.91 -6.60
CA GLY A 130 12.62 2.08 -7.50
C GLY A 130 12.52 2.64 -8.91
N GLY A 131 12.20 3.92 -9.05
CA GLY A 131 12.14 4.62 -10.34
C GLY A 131 13.47 4.59 -11.10
N THR A 132 14.59 4.85 -10.41
CA THR A 132 15.94 4.83 -11.01
C THR A 132 16.40 3.42 -11.39
N ILE A 133 15.94 2.38 -10.68
CA ILE A 133 16.27 1.00 -11.04
C ILE A 133 15.49 0.59 -12.30
N ALA A 134 14.18 0.75 -12.28
CA ALA A 134 13.32 0.08 -13.24
C ALA A 134 13.26 0.77 -14.62
N ILE A 135 13.02 2.10 -14.62
CA ILE A 135 12.79 2.84 -15.87
C ILE A 135 14.09 3.02 -16.67
N PRO A 136 15.20 3.54 -16.10
CA PRO A 136 16.45 3.67 -16.84
C PRO A 136 17.00 2.33 -17.34
N ALA A 137 16.91 1.26 -16.55
CA ALA A 137 17.34 -0.07 -17.00
C ALA A 137 16.50 -0.54 -18.20
N ALA A 138 15.18 -0.30 -18.20
CA ALA A 138 14.35 -0.62 -19.36
C ALA A 138 14.75 0.17 -20.61
N VAL A 139 14.99 1.48 -20.49
CA VAL A 139 15.43 2.31 -21.63
C VAL A 139 16.76 1.83 -22.19
N VAL A 140 17.70 1.46 -21.32
CA VAL A 140 19.03 0.97 -21.69
C VAL A 140 18.99 -0.35 -22.47
N PHE A 141 17.97 -1.20 -22.25
CA PHE A 141 17.91 -2.55 -22.84
C PHE A 141 16.83 -2.76 -23.89
N PHE A 142 15.80 -1.92 -23.92
CA PHE A 142 14.67 -2.00 -24.83
C PHE A 142 14.50 -0.73 -25.68
N GLY A 143 15.17 0.36 -25.32
CA GLY A 143 14.95 1.67 -25.92
C GLY A 143 13.70 2.35 -25.38
N LEU A 144 13.57 3.65 -25.71
CA LEU A 144 12.51 4.50 -25.16
C LEU A 144 11.11 4.06 -25.58
N ALA A 145 10.90 3.78 -26.87
CA ALA A 145 9.60 3.42 -27.42
C ALA A 145 9.04 2.15 -26.78
N GLU A 146 9.84 1.09 -26.71
CA GLU A 146 9.42 -0.17 -26.09
C GLU A 146 9.27 -0.02 -24.57
N THR A 147 10.12 0.76 -23.92
CA THR A 147 9.97 1.06 -22.48
C THR A 147 8.63 1.72 -22.17
N GLN A 148 8.14 2.62 -23.03
CA GLN A 148 6.83 3.24 -22.88
C GLN A 148 5.70 2.19 -22.97
N VAL A 149 5.80 1.25 -23.91
CA VAL A 149 4.83 0.15 -24.05
C VAL A 149 4.85 -0.76 -22.82
N ILE A 150 6.03 -1.15 -22.35
CA ILE A 150 6.20 -1.96 -21.14
C ILE A 150 5.61 -1.23 -19.92
N ALA A 151 5.90 0.06 -19.76
CA ALA A 151 5.44 0.87 -18.62
C ALA A 151 3.92 1.09 -18.64
N GLN A 152 3.28 1.15 -19.81
CA GLN A 152 1.81 1.17 -19.92
C GLN A 152 1.17 -0.12 -19.41
N GLY A 153 1.89 -1.25 -19.47
CA GLY A 153 1.49 -2.50 -18.82
C GLY A 153 1.63 -2.51 -17.29
N GLY A 154 2.09 -1.41 -16.70
CA GLY A 154 2.18 -1.21 -15.27
C GLY A 154 3.39 -1.87 -14.59
N ALA A 155 3.39 -1.80 -13.25
CA ALA A 155 4.50 -2.26 -12.42
C ALA A 155 4.77 -3.77 -12.57
N PHE A 156 3.75 -4.58 -12.87
CA PHE A 156 3.93 -6.01 -13.09
C PHE A 156 4.81 -6.29 -14.32
N ASN A 157 4.50 -5.67 -15.46
CA ASN A 157 5.29 -5.88 -16.68
C ASN A 157 6.73 -5.38 -16.50
N LEU A 158 6.91 -4.20 -15.89
CA LEU A 158 8.25 -3.65 -15.66
C LEU A 158 9.06 -4.52 -14.68
N GLY A 159 8.48 -4.89 -13.55
CA GLY A 159 9.14 -5.64 -12.48
C GLY A 159 9.35 -7.13 -12.76
N PHE A 160 8.37 -7.79 -13.38
CA PHE A 160 8.32 -9.26 -13.50
C PHE A 160 8.49 -9.79 -14.92
N GLN A 161 8.46 -8.92 -15.95
CA GLN A 161 8.76 -9.34 -17.33
C GLN A 161 10.05 -8.68 -17.85
N ALA A 162 10.14 -7.36 -17.76
CA ALA A 162 11.27 -6.61 -18.31
C ALA A 162 12.56 -6.79 -17.51
N LEU A 163 12.53 -6.55 -16.20
CA LEU A 163 13.74 -6.64 -15.36
C LEU A 163 14.39 -8.04 -15.33
N PRO A 164 13.67 -9.17 -15.28
CA PRO A 164 14.28 -10.50 -15.40
C PRO A 164 15.10 -10.68 -16.68
N VAL A 165 14.56 -10.21 -17.81
CA VAL A 165 15.25 -10.28 -19.11
C VAL A 165 16.49 -9.41 -19.10
N ILE A 166 16.43 -8.22 -18.49
CA ILE A 166 17.60 -7.35 -18.32
C ILE A 166 18.68 -8.02 -17.48
N PHE A 167 18.30 -8.61 -16.35
CA PHE A 167 19.25 -9.28 -15.47
C PHE A 167 19.95 -10.45 -16.18
N GLN A 168 19.28 -11.19 -17.08
CA GLN A 168 19.94 -12.24 -17.85
C GLN A 168 21.00 -11.72 -18.83
N LYS A 169 20.94 -10.45 -19.23
CA LYS A 169 21.85 -9.84 -20.21
C LYS A 169 23.07 -9.15 -19.58
N ILE A 170 23.11 -8.97 -18.25
CA ILE A 170 24.21 -8.27 -17.58
C ILE A 170 25.16 -9.23 -16.84
N PRO A 171 26.45 -8.90 -16.75
CA PRO A 171 27.38 -9.59 -15.86
C PRO A 171 26.86 -9.63 -14.42
N LEU A 172 27.01 -10.78 -13.76
CA LEU A 172 26.49 -11.06 -12.42
C LEU A 172 24.96 -10.89 -12.28
N GLY A 173 24.25 -10.99 -13.40
CA GLY A 173 22.80 -10.87 -13.50
C GLY A 173 21.98 -11.63 -12.46
N GLN A 174 22.37 -12.87 -12.18
CA GLN A 174 21.69 -13.71 -11.18
C GLN A 174 21.75 -13.10 -9.77
N ILE A 175 22.85 -12.44 -9.41
CA ILE A 175 23.00 -11.77 -8.10
C ILE A 175 22.08 -10.55 -8.04
N PHE A 176 22.10 -9.70 -9.07
CA PHE A 176 21.25 -8.50 -9.11
C PHE A 176 19.76 -8.84 -9.19
N GLY A 177 19.38 -9.84 -10.00
CA GLY A 177 18.02 -10.35 -10.05
C GLY A 177 17.58 -10.95 -8.72
N GLY A 178 18.46 -11.71 -8.05
CA GLY A 178 18.23 -12.22 -6.70
C GLY A 178 18.00 -11.09 -5.69
N MET A 179 18.82 -10.05 -5.70
CA MET A 179 18.65 -8.85 -4.86
C MET A 179 17.33 -8.14 -5.14
N PHE A 180 16.98 -7.94 -6.42
CA PHE A 180 15.75 -7.26 -6.82
C PHE A 180 14.50 -8.01 -6.33
N PHE A 181 14.41 -9.31 -6.60
CA PHE A 181 13.25 -10.10 -6.17
C PHE A 181 13.20 -10.32 -4.66
N PHE A 182 14.36 -10.44 -4.00
CA PHE A 182 14.39 -10.55 -2.55
C PHE A 182 14.04 -9.21 -1.88
N LEU A 183 14.42 -8.08 -2.46
CA LEU A 183 13.97 -6.76 -2.06
C LEU A 183 12.43 -6.65 -2.16
N LEU A 184 11.83 -7.03 -3.30
CA LEU A 184 10.38 -7.04 -3.46
C LEU A 184 9.70 -7.97 -2.46
N PHE A 185 10.31 -9.11 -2.15
CA PHE A 185 9.80 -10.05 -1.15
C PHE A 185 9.82 -9.46 0.27
N ILE A 186 10.89 -8.76 0.65
CA ILE A 186 10.97 -8.03 1.92
C ILE A 186 9.86 -6.97 1.98
N ALA A 187 9.72 -6.16 0.94
CA ALA A 187 8.68 -5.13 0.84
C ALA A 187 7.26 -5.71 0.96
N GLY A 188 7.01 -6.85 0.31
CA GLY A 188 5.73 -7.55 0.39
C GLY A 188 5.45 -8.16 1.77
N ILE A 189 6.46 -8.74 2.42
CA ILE A 189 6.29 -9.32 3.77
C ILE A 189 6.07 -8.23 4.83
N THR A 190 6.85 -7.16 4.81
CA THR A 190 6.67 -6.06 5.77
C THR A 190 5.27 -5.44 5.64
N SER A 191 4.83 -5.20 4.41
CA SER A 191 3.50 -4.65 4.11
C SER A 191 2.38 -5.60 4.54
N SER A 192 2.45 -6.88 4.16
CA SER A 192 1.38 -7.84 4.49
C SER A 192 1.27 -8.14 5.99
N VAL A 193 2.38 -8.14 6.73
CA VAL A 193 2.35 -8.17 8.21
C VAL A 193 1.65 -6.94 8.76
N ALA A 194 1.97 -5.75 8.26
CA ALA A 194 1.36 -4.49 8.70
C ALA A 194 -0.14 -4.42 8.41
N MET A 195 -0.56 -4.87 7.22
CA MET A 195 -1.98 -4.91 6.82
C MET A 195 -2.81 -5.92 7.63
N THR A 196 -2.19 -6.98 8.15
CA THR A 196 -2.90 -8.01 8.92
C THR A 196 -3.09 -7.63 10.40
N GLN A 197 -2.17 -6.81 10.95
CA GLN A 197 -2.17 -6.43 12.37
C GLN A 197 -3.47 -5.74 12.85
N PRO A 198 -4.14 -4.84 12.09
CA PRO A 198 -5.43 -4.25 12.49
C PRO A 198 -6.51 -5.27 12.84
N ALA A 199 -6.64 -6.34 12.05
CA ALA A 199 -7.63 -7.39 12.31
C ALA A 199 -7.34 -8.17 13.59
N ILE A 200 -6.05 -8.41 13.88
CA ILE A 200 -5.61 -9.06 15.13
C ILE A 200 -5.88 -8.14 16.32
N ALA A 201 -5.47 -6.87 16.23
CA ALA A 201 -5.67 -5.87 17.27
C ALA A 201 -7.15 -5.71 17.62
N PHE A 202 -8.03 -5.65 16.62
CA PHE A 202 -9.49 -5.59 16.84
C PHE A 202 -10.01 -6.76 17.70
N LEU A 203 -9.56 -8.00 17.44
CA LEU A 203 -9.96 -9.17 18.22
C LEU A 203 -9.36 -9.17 19.64
N GLU A 204 -8.12 -8.70 19.80
CA GLU A 204 -7.47 -8.53 21.11
C GLU A 204 -8.19 -7.45 21.95
N ASP A 205 -8.49 -6.29 21.35
CA ASP A 205 -8.99 -5.12 22.06
C ASP A 205 -10.49 -5.21 22.35
N GLU A 206 -11.31 -5.59 21.37
CA GLU A 206 -12.77 -5.59 21.52
C GLU A 206 -13.30 -6.92 22.09
N PHE A 207 -12.68 -8.04 21.72
CA PHE A 207 -13.11 -9.36 22.16
C PHE A 207 -12.27 -9.94 23.31
N LYS A 208 -11.17 -9.28 23.70
CA LYS A 208 -10.25 -9.73 24.76
C LYS A 208 -9.68 -11.12 24.48
N TRP A 209 -9.50 -11.46 23.20
CA TRP A 209 -8.87 -12.72 22.83
C TRP A 209 -7.38 -12.69 23.16
N LYS A 210 -6.85 -13.82 23.61
CA LYS A 210 -5.39 -14.01 23.65
C LYS A 210 -4.84 -13.94 22.23
N ARG A 211 -3.68 -13.29 22.05
CA ARG A 211 -3.02 -13.10 20.77
C ARG A 211 -3.00 -14.34 19.88
N GLN A 212 -2.59 -15.47 20.44
CA GLN A 212 -2.47 -16.74 19.71
C GLN A 212 -3.78 -17.14 19.04
N LYS A 213 -4.90 -16.98 19.75
CA LYS A 213 -6.24 -17.26 19.22
C LYS A 213 -6.63 -16.27 18.12
N ALA A 214 -6.35 -14.98 18.31
CA ALA A 214 -6.64 -13.95 17.32
C ALA A 214 -5.84 -14.16 16.01
N VAL A 215 -4.53 -14.42 16.13
CA VAL A 215 -3.65 -14.72 14.99
C VAL A 215 -4.15 -15.97 14.26
N ILE A 216 -4.41 -17.08 14.95
CA ILE A 216 -4.91 -18.30 14.31
C ILE A 216 -6.21 -18.04 13.55
N ALA A 217 -7.18 -17.34 14.16
CA ALA A 217 -8.46 -17.06 13.52
C ALA A 217 -8.31 -16.19 12.26
N VAL A 218 -7.52 -15.11 12.34
CA VAL A 218 -7.26 -14.23 11.19
C VAL A 218 -6.56 -15.00 10.07
N PHE A 219 -5.56 -15.82 10.41
CA PHE A 219 -4.85 -16.63 9.42
C PHE A 219 -5.69 -17.75 8.81
N SER A 220 -6.62 -18.35 9.56
CA SER A 220 -7.58 -19.30 8.98
C SER A 220 -8.40 -18.64 7.87
N VAL A 221 -8.90 -17.42 8.10
CA VAL A 221 -9.62 -16.66 7.08
C VAL A 221 -8.67 -16.32 5.91
N LEU A 222 -7.49 -15.75 6.18
CA LEU A 222 -6.54 -15.35 5.13
C LEU A 222 -6.11 -16.52 4.24
N VAL A 223 -5.81 -17.69 4.81
CA VAL A 223 -5.43 -18.88 4.03
C VAL A 223 -6.57 -19.32 3.12
N THR A 224 -7.82 -19.33 3.61
CA THR A 224 -8.98 -19.69 2.79
C THR A 224 -9.19 -18.67 1.67
N MET A 225 -9.14 -17.37 1.95
CA MET A 225 -9.36 -16.33 0.94
C MET A 225 -8.25 -16.34 -0.12
N THR A 226 -6.99 -16.44 0.29
CA THR A 226 -5.86 -16.47 -0.65
C THR A 226 -5.81 -17.75 -1.47
N ALA A 227 -6.33 -18.88 -0.97
CA ALA A 227 -6.51 -20.08 -1.77
C ALA A 227 -7.48 -19.88 -2.95
N PHE A 228 -8.58 -19.13 -2.75
CA PHE A 228 -9.48 -18.76 -3.84
C PHE A 228 -8.82 -17.83 -4.86
N VAL A 229 -8.03 -16.87 -4.38
CA VAL A 229 -7.23 -16.00 -5.26
C VAL A 229 -6.31 -16.81 -6.16
N ILE A 230 -5.60 -17.80 -5.61
CA ILE A 230 -4.72 -18.68 -6.40
C ILE A 230 -5.52 -19.53 -7.39
N ALA A 231 -6.62 -20.13 -6.94
CA ALA A 231 -7.46 -21.00 -7.77
C ALA A 231 -8.06 -20.26 -8.98
N PHE A 232 -8.39 -18.97 -8.81
CA PHE A 232 -9.09 -18.17 -9.81
C PHE A 232 -8.26 -17.01 -10.38
N PHE A 233 -6.94 -17.02 -10.14
CA PHE A 233 -6.03 -15.96 -10.57
C PHE A 233 -6.16 -15.65 -12.07
N LYS A 234 -6.17 -16.70 -12.92
CA LYS A 234 -6.28 -16.57 -14.38
C LYS A 234 -7.57 -15.91 -14.89
N PHE A 235 -8.60 -15.82 -14.04
CA PHE A 235 -9.89 -15.21 -14.39
C PHE A 235 -10.01 -13.76 -13.92
N GLY A 236 -8.91 -13.15 -13.46
CA GLY A 236 -8.90 -11.77 -12.94
C GLY A 236 -9.45 -11.63 -11.53
N PHE A 237 -9.50 -12.72 -10.75
CA PHE A 237 -10.04 -12.69 -9.39
C PHE A 237 -9.22 -11.78 -8.45
N LEU A 238 -7.88 -11.78 -8.58
CA LEU A 238 -7.04 -10.87 -7.81
C LEU A 238 -7.29 -9.41 -8.22
N ASP A 239 -7.32 -9.14 -9.52
CA ASP A 239 -7.51 -7.78 -10.05
C ASP A 239 -8.84 -7.18 -9.58
N GLU A 240 -9.90 -7.99 -9.51
CA GLU A 240 -11.20 -7.56 -8.98
C GLU A 240 -11.11 -7.19 -7.49
N LEU A 241 -10.40 -7.99 -6.68
CA LEU A 241 -10.21 -7.68 -5.27
C LEU A 241 -9.36 -6.43 -5.06
N ASP A 242 -8.26 -6.32 -5.81
CA ASP A 242 -7.33 -5.21 -5.74
C ASP A 242 -8.01 -3.90 -6.14
N PHE A 243 -8.83 -3.93 -7.19
CA PHE A 243 -9.62 -2.77 -7.59
C PHE A 243 -10.59 -2.34 -6.49
N TRP A 244 -11.45 -3.24 -5.99
CA TRP A 244 -12.49 -2.83 -5.03
C TRP A 244 -11.95 -2.51 -3.63
N ALA A 245 -10.94 -3.25 -3.15
CA ALA A 245 -10.41 -3.06 -1.81
C ALA A 245 -9.19 -2.13 -1.78
N GLY A 246 -8.23 -2.34 -2.67
CA GLY A 246 -6.94 -1.63 -2.70
C GLY A 246 -6.96 -0.29 -3.44
N THR A 247 -7.87 -0.12 -4.41
CA THR A 247 -7.98 1.11 -5.20
C THR A 247 -9.21 1.93 -4.82
N PHE A 248 -10.42 1.43 -5.06
CA PHE A 248 -11.67 2.15 -4.83
C PHE A 248 -11.98 2.30 -3.34
N GLY A 249 -11.99 1.18 -2.60
CA GLY A 249 -12.30 1.16 -1.17
C GLY A 249 -11.36 2.04 -0.35
N LEU A 250 -10.07 2.04 -0.70
CA LEU A 250 -9.05 2.90 -0.10
C LEU A 250 -9.46 4.38 -0.11
N VAL A 251 -9.86 4.89 -1.27
CA VAL A 251 -10.26 6.29 -1.46
C VAL A 251 -11.52 6.60 -0.66
N VAL A 252 -12.50 5.68 -0.65
CA VAL A 252 -13.73 5.82 0.13
C VAL A 252 -13.43 5.91 1.63
N PHE A 253 -12.62 4.99 2.15
CA PHE A 253 -12.27 4.98 3.57
C PHE A 253 -11.39 6.18 3.95
N ALA A 254 -10.45 6.59 3.10
CA ALA A 254 -9.66 7.80 3.31
C ALA A 254 -10.55 9.06 3.37
N ALA A 255 -11.56 9.15 2.48
CA ALA A 255 -12.54 10.24 2.51
C ALA A 255 -13.37 10.24 3.81
N MET A 256 -13.80 9.07 4.26
CA MET A 256 -14.49 8.92 5.53
C MET A 256 -13.60 9.33 6.72
N GLU A 257 -12.36 8.84 6.77
CA GLU A 257 -11.41 9.13 7.85
C GLU A 257 -11.12 10.62 7.95
N ILE A 258 -10.82 11.30 6.84
CA ILE A 258 -10.54 12.74 6.87
C ILE A 258 -11.78 13.55 7.23
N ILE A 259 -12.98 13.12 6.81
CA ILE A 259 -14.23 13.79 7.16
C ILE A 259 -14.52 13.67 8.66
N LEU A 260 -14.38 12.45 9.20
CA LEU A 260 -14.56 12.21 10.62
C LEU A 260 -13.53 12.99 11.45
N PHE A 261 -12.26 13.01 11.04
CA PHE A 261 -11.21 13.73 11.75
C PHE A 261 -11.43 15.25 11.73
N SER A 262 -11.66 15.83 10.56
CA SER A 262 -11.72 17.29 10.40
C SER A 262 -13.00 17.90 10.98
N TRP A 263 -14.16 17.25 10.79
CA TRP A 263 -15.46 17.82 11.17
C TRP A 263 -16.15 17.17 12.37
N VAL A 264 -15.98 15.86 12.60
CA VAL A 264 -16.68 15.17 13.70
C VAL A 264 -15.85 15.18 14.99
N PHE A 265 -14.61 14.71 14.93
CA PHE A 265 -13.67 14.78 16.07
C PHE A 265 -13.24 16.23 16.35
N GLY A 266 -13.11 17.01 15.27
CA GLY A 266 -12.82 18.42 15.29
C GLY A 266 -11.32 18.70 15.18
N LEU A 267 -10.93 19.35 14.10
CA LEU A 267 -9.54 19.69 13.78
C LEU A 267 -8.80 20.41 14.92
N LYS A 268 -9.49 21.22 15.73
CA LYS A 268 -8.84 21.92 16.85
C LYS A 268 -8.24 20.97 17.87
N LYS A 269 -8.96 19.90 18.22
CA LYS A 269 -8.50 18.88 19.18
C LYS A 269 -7.40 18.03 18.56
N GLY A 270 -7.64 17.49 17.36
CA GLY A 270 -6.65 16.70 16.64
C GLY A 270 -5.35 17.45 16.38
N TRP A 271 -5.42 18.74 16.06
CA TRP A 271 -4.24 19.57 15.86
C TRP A 271 -3.45 19.81 17.15
N ALA A 272 -4.14 19.98 18.29
CA ALA A 272 -3.47 20.14 19.58
C ALA A 272 -2.79 18.83 20.02
N GLU A 273 -3.49 17.70 19.89
CA GLU A 273 -2.94 16.37 20.20
C GLU A 273 -1.74 16.04 19.31
N MET A 274 -1.82 16.31 18.01
CA MET A 274 -0.73 16.05 17.08
C MET A 274 0.56 16.81 17.43
N HIS A 275 0.45 18.00 18.04
CA HIS A 275 1.61 18.81 18.44
C HIS A 275 2.10 18.54 19.87
N LYS A 276 1.48 17.58 20.57
CA LYS A 276 1.84 17.24 21.94
C LYS A 276 3.12 16.42 21.95
N GLY A 277 4.21 17.03 22.43
CA GLY A 277 5.53 16.39 22.40
C GLY A 277 6.16 16.35 21.00
N ALA A 278 5.66 17.17 20.06
CA ALA A 278 6.20 17.25 18.71
C ALA A 278 7.42 18.19 18.63
N ASP A 279 8.49 17.70 18.02
CA ASP A 279 9.68 18.47 17.65
C ASP A 279 9.40 19.30 16.38
N LEU A 280 8.58 18.77 15.47
CA LEU A 280 8.13 19.49 14.27
C LEU A 280 6.76 20.16 14.48
N LYS A 281 6.67 21.46 14.21
CA LYS A 281 5.38 22.17 14.16
C LYS A 281 4.87 22.26 12.73
N VAL A 282 3.78 21.56 12.44
CA VAL A 282 3.15 21.56 11.12
C VAL A 282 2.64 22.97 10.79
N PRO A 283 2.94 23.52 9.60
CA PRO A 283 2.45 24.83 9.19
C PRO A 283 0.92 24.93 9.18
N ARG A 284 0.37 26.09 9.57
CA ARG A 284 -1.09 26.27 9.69
C ARG A 284 -1.85 26.10 8.37
N ILE A 285 -1.19 26.24 7.21
CA ILE A 285 -1.82 25.97 5.90
C ILE A 285 -2.36 24.55 5.81
N PHE A 286 -1.72 23.57 6.46
CA PHE A 286 -2.21 22.19 6.48
C PHE A 286 -3.53 22.04 7.24
N LYS A 287 -3.89 22.97 8.14
CA LYS A 287 -5.26 22.98 8.70
C LYS A 287 -6.29 23.18 7.61
N PHE A 288 -6.06 24.16 6.74
CA PHE A 288 -6.95 24.45 5.61
C PHE A 288 -6.97 23.29 4.61
N ILE A 289 -5.81 22.70 4.32
CA ILE A 289 -5.70 21.56 3.41
C ILE A 289 -6.50 20.36 3.96
N LEU A 290 -6.27 19.96 5.21
CA LEU A 290 -6.97 18.82 5.84
C LEU A 290 -8.47 19.05 5.99
N THR A 291 -8.89 20.30 6.23
CA THR A 291 -10.31 20.62 6.45
C THR A 291 -11.07 20.77 5.14
N TYR A 292 -10.48 21.35 4.10
CA TYR A 292 -11.24 21.70 2.90
C TYR A 292 -10.67 21.06 1.64
N VAL A 293 -9.37 21.21 1.39
CA VAL A 293 -8.77 20.78 0.12
C VAL A 293 -8.83 19.27 -0.04
N THR A 294 -8.28 18.50 0.91
CA THR A 294 -8.22 17.04 0.84
C THR A 294 -9.61 16.41 0.71
N PRO A 295 -10.60 16.76 1.55
CA PRO A 295 -11.90 16.09 1.47
C PRO A 295 -12.69 16.49 0.21
N ILE A 296 -12.65 17.77 -0.20
CA ILE A 296 -13.29 18.19 -1.45
C ILE A 296 -12.65 17.44 -2.63
N TYR A 297 -11.32 17.32 -2.65
CA TYR A 297 -10.62 16.60 -3.69
C TYR A 297 -11.05 15.12 -3.76
N LEU A 298 -11.09 14.43 -2.63
CA LEU A 298 -11.54 13.04 -2.56
C LEU A 298 -13.01 12.87 -2.99
N LEU A 299 -13.89 13.79 -2.60
CA LEU A 299 -15.29 13.79 -3.01
C LEU A 299 -15.46 14.05 -4.51
N ILE A 300 -14.68 14.96 -5.08
CA ILE A 300 -14.67 15.21 -6.53
C ILE A 300 -14.18 13.96 -7.26
N LEU A 301 -13.08 13.34 -6.81
CA LEU A 301 -12.54 12.13 -7.43
C LEU A 301 -13.58 11.00 -7.44
N LEU A 302 -14.23 10.75 -6.29
CA LEU A 302 -15.30 9.76 -6.18
C LEU A 302 -16.52 10.12 -7.05
N GLY A 303 -16.90 11.40 -7.11
CA GLY A 303 -18.02 11.87 -7.92
C GLY A 303 -17.76 11.73 -9.43
N VAL A 304 -16.57 12.12 -9.89
CA VAL A 304 -16.14 12.00 -11.29
C VAL A 304 -16.07 10.53 -11.71
N TRP A 305 -15.44 9.67 -10.91
CA TRP A 305 -15.39 8.23 -11.18
C TRP A 305 -16.79 7.60 -11.20
N THR A 306 -17.68 8.01 -10.27
CA THR A 306 -19.05 7.51 -10.23
C THR A 306 -19.82 7.86 -11.51
N TYR A 307 -19.63 9.07 -12.02
CA TYR A 307 -20.26 9.50 -13.27
C TYR A 307 -19.70 8.77 -14.51
N GLN A 308 -18.38 8.60 -14.59
CA GLN A 308 -17.71 8.11 -15.81
C GLN A 308 -17.69 6.59 -15.93
N ASP A 309 -17.41 5.89 -14.82
CA ASP A 309 -16.94 4.52 -14.85
C ASP A 309 -17.77 3.56 -14.00
N ALA A 310 -18.44 4.04 -12.92
CA ALA A 310 -19.15 3.14 -12.01
C ALA A 310 -20.15 2.21 -12.73
N VAL A 311 -20.99 2.73 -13.63
CA VAL A 311 -21.96 1.88 -14.35
C VAL A 311 -21.26 0.81 -15.19
N LYS A 312 -20.15 1.15 -15.85
CA LYS A 312 -19.39 0.18 -16.66
C LYS A 312 -18.75 -0.87 -15.78
N GLU A 313 -18.14 -0.47 -14.67
CA GLU A 313 -17.42 -1.34 -13.75
C GLU A 313 -18.38 -2.27 -13.00
N PHE A 314 -19.49 -1.73 -12.46
CA PHE A 314 -20.51 -2.53 -11.78
C PHE A 314 -21.14 -3.57 -12.71
N LEU A 315 -21.39 -3.21 -13.97
CA LEU A 315 -21.94 -4.13 -14.99
C LEU A 315 -20.88 -5.00 -15.68
N MET A 316 -19.60 -4.86 -15.31
CA MET A 316 -18.46 -5.55 -15.93
C MET A 316 -18.46 -5.43 -17.46
N LYS A 317 -18.80 -4.25 -17.97
CA LYS A 317 -18.77 -3.94 -19.40
C LYS A 317 -17.32 -4.04 -19.89
N GLY A 318 -17.08 -4.84 -20.91
CA GLY A 318 -15.73 -5.10 -21.44
C GLY A 318 -15.00 -6.28 -20.79
N LYS A 319 -15.55 -6.91 -19.74
CA LYS A 319 -15.00 -8.16 -19.20
C LYS A 319 -15.59 -9.36 -19.94
N GLU A 320 -14.73 -10.32 -20.26
CA GLU A 320 -15.10 -11.56 -20.96
C GLU A 320 -16.21 -12.31 -20.20
N PRO A 321 -17.26 -12.79 -20.88
CA PRO A 321 -18.36 -13.51 -20.23
C PRO A 321 -17.92 -14.71 -19.39
N ALA A 322 -16.86 -15.40 -19.80
CA ALA A 322 -16.29 -16.54 -19.08
C ALA A 322 -15.66 -16.16 -17.73
N HIS A 323 -15.19 -14.92 -17.57
CA HIS A 323 -14.54 -14.45 -16.34
C HIS A 323 -15.57 -13.94 -15.31
N ARG A 324 -16.73 -13.46 -15.77
CA ARG A 324 -17.76 -12.82 -14.93
C ARG A 324 -18.20 -13.63 -13.69
N PRO A 325 -18.37 -14.96 -13.74
CA PRO A 325 -18.73 -15.73 -12.53
C PRO A 325 -17.67 -15.63 -11.43
N TYR A 326 -16.39 -15.61 -11.80
CA TYR A 326 -15.27 -15.50 -10.85
C TYR A 326 -15.17 -14.09 -10.28
N LEU A 327 -15.37 -13.06 -11.12
CA LEU A 327 -15.40 -11.66 -10.67
C LEU A 327 -16.57 -11.43 -9.70
N TRP A 328 -17.76 -11.99 -9.96
CA TRP A 328 -18.85 -12.00 -9.00
C TRP A 328 -18.49 -12.73 -7.71
N GLY A 329 -17.79 -13.87 -7.80
CA GLY A 329 -17.25 -14.58 -6.64
C GLY A 329 -16.35 -13.70 -5.78
N ALA A 330 -15.46 -12.92 -6.39
CA ALA A 330 -14.58 -11.97 -5.68
C ALA A 330 -15.40 -10.89 -4.96
N ARG A 331 -16.41 -10.31 -5.63
CA ARG A 331 -17.31 -9.30 -5.01
C ARG A 331 -18.12 -9.88 -3.86
N VAL A 332 -18.68 -11.08 -4.02
CA VAL A 332 -19.40 -11.78 -2.94
C VAL A 332 -18.48 -12.02 -1.75
N MET A 333 -17.22 -12.39 -1.99
CA MET A 333 -16.23 -12.55 -0.93
C MET A 333 -15.96 -11.25 -0.17
N ILE A 334 -15.80 -10.11 -0.88
CA ILE A 334 -15.65 -8.79 -0.25
C ILE A 334 -16.89 -8.46 0.60
N VAL A 335 -18.08 -8.58 0.04
CA VAL A 335 -19.34 -8.28 0.74
C VAL A 335 -19.50 -9.18 1.97
N ALA A 336 -19.19 -10.46 1.86
CA ALA A 336 -19.25 -11.39 2.98
C ALA A 336 -18.27 -10.97 4.11
N LEU A 337 -17.04 -10.59 3.77
CA LEU A 337 -16.06 -10.10 4.75
C LEU A 337 -16.53 -8.81 5.41
N LEU A 338 -17.04 -7.85 4.64
CA LEU A 338 -17.59 -6.61 5.18
C LEU A 338 -18.76 -6.87 6.12
N LEU A 339 -19.70 -7.75 5.75
CA LEU A 339 -20.82 -8.13 6.61
C LEU A 339 -20.36 -8.80 7.90
N VAL A 340 -19.39 -9.72 7.82
CA VAL A 340 -18.79 -10.36 9.01
C VAL A 340 -18.15 -9.30 9.91
N MET A 341 -17.37 -8.37 9.36
CA MET A 341 -16.75 -7.29 10.13
C MET A 341 -17.79 -6.38 10.79
N LEU A 342 -18.85 -5.97 10.06
CA LEU A 342 -19.94 -5.16 10.62
C LEU A 342 -20.68 -5.89 11.74
N LEU A 343 -20.93 -7.19 11.60
CA LEU A 343 -21.54 -8.02 12.65
C LEU A 343 -20.63 -8.13 13.88
N LEU A 344 -19.32 -8.31 13.70
CA LEU A 344 -18.35 -8.33 14.79
C LEU A 344 -18.29 -6.97 15.51
N ILE A 345 -18.25 -5.86 14.77
CA ILE A 345 -18.29 -4.51 15.34
C ILE A 345 -19.57 -4.29 16.14
N ARG A 346 -20.74 -4.65 15.57
CA ARG A 346 -22.03 -4.56 16.28
C ARG A 346 -22.03 -5.38 17.57
N LYS A 347 -21.48 -6.60 17.53
CA LYS A 347 -21.37 -7.47 18.70
C LYS A 347 -20.44 -6.88 19.77
N ALA A 348 -19.29 -6.34 19.37
CA ALA A 348 -18.37 -5.64 20.27
C ALA A 348 -19.04 -4.44 20.93
N TRP A 349 -19.72 -3.60 20.14
CA TRP A 349 -20.45 -2.44 20.63
C TRP A 349 -21.53 -2.80 21.65
N ASN A 350 -22.33 -3.82 21.36
CA ASN A 350 -23.37 -4.30 22.26
C ASN A 350 -22.80 -4.83 23.58
N LYS A 351 -21.69 -5.56 23.53
CA LYS A 351 -20.99 -6.06 24.72
C LYS A 351 -20.44 -4.91 25.58
N LYS A 352 -19.94 -3.85 24.95
CA LYS A 352 -19.46 -2.66 25.66
C LYS A 352 -20.61 -1.90 26.33
N LYS A 353 -21.73 -1.74 25.61
CA LYS A 353 -22.95 -1.16 26.17
C LYS A 353 -23.42 -1.93 27.40
N SER A 354 -23.58 -3.26 27.32
CA SER A 354 -24.04 -4.07 28.45
C SER A 354 -23.12 -3.96 29.68
N ALA A 355 -21.80 -3.96 29.47
CA ALA A 355 -20.83 -3.77 30.57
C ALA A 355 -20.97 -2.39 31.24
N THR A 356 -21.30 -1.35 30.46
CA THR A 356 -21.49 0.01 30.99
C THR A 356 -22.81 0.10 31.78
N THR A 357 -23.86 -0.61 31.35
CA THR A 357 -25.15 -0.66 32.06
C THR A 357 -25.08 -1.46 33.36
N GLU A 358 -24.18 -2.44 33.46
CA GLU A 358 -23.94 -3.26 34.67
C GLU A 358 -23.01 -2.60 35.70
N GLY A 359 -22.67 -1.32 35.53
CA GLY A 359 -21.88 -0.56 36.51
C GLY A 359 -20.37 -0.83 36.48
N ALA A 360 -19.83 -1.47 35.43
CA ALA A 360 -18.39 -1.52 35.24
C ALA A 360 -17.90 -0.13 34.81
N GLU A 361 -17.07 0.51 35.64
CA GLU A 361 -16.48 1.82 35.36
C GLU A 361 -15.89 1.90 33.93
N PRO A 362 -16.17 2.97 33.16
CA PRO A 362 -15.49 3.19 31.90
C PRO A 362 -14.02 3.47 32.20
N ARG A 363 -13.15 2.50 31.96
CA ARG A 363 -11.70 2.72 32.02
C ARG A 363 -11.32 3.76 30.97
N THR A 364 -10.86 4.91 31.46
CA THR A 364 -10.13 5.92 30.71
C THR A 364 -8.98 5.25 29.97
N VAL A 365 -8.96 5.41 28.64
CA VAL A 365 -7.85 5.03 27.76
C VAL A 365 -6.65 5.93 28.05
#